data_AF-A0A1F7IDZ0-F1
#
_entry.id   AF-A0A1F7IDZ0-F1
#
_cell.length_a   1.000
_cell.length_b   1.000
_cell.length_c   1.000
_cell.angle_alpha   90.00
_cell.angle_beta   90.00
_cell.angle_gamma   90.00
#
_symmetry.space_group_name_H-M   'P 1'
#
loop_
_entity.id
_entity.type
_entity.pdbx_description
1 polymer ?
#
loop_
_entity_poly.entity_id
_entity_poly.type
_entity_poly.pdbx_seq_one_letter_code
_entity_poly.pdbx_strand_id
1 'polypeptide(L)'
;MNENAGESIRRISEEFKEKFKELDTDLASARFISRDVIYKIILICSSIIAFSVTLISIPQLSVATNVSNLRTSWYLFLLTIVLGFIALFLEGRLHYTLKWRAFQAQDFDEEYKYPFIDKLKVLGVCIYSIIFPRNLFFCRIYKTSQEKKHNALLNAKTVQALAEFEKIPFVIENLFVVSFIISLFIFIKSYA
;
A
#
# COMPACT_ATOMS: atom_id res chain seq x y z
N MET A 1 -39.71 16.60 30.86
CA MET A 1 -39.27 15.23 30.51
C MET A 1 -38.65 15.26 29.11
N ASN A 2 -37.33 15.41 28.98
CA ASN A 2 -36.59 15.11 27.73
C ASN A 2 -35.04 15.12 27.88
N GLU A 3 -34.48 15.29 29.08
CA GLU A 3 -33.01 15.24 29.31
C GLU A 3 -32.44 13.82 29.14
N ASN A 4 -33.18 12.78 29.56
CA ASN A 4 -32.73 11.38 29.47
C ASN A 4 -32.51 10.89 28.03
N ALA A 5 -33.20 11.46 27.04
CA ALA A 5 -33.04 11.09 25.63
C ALA A 5 -31.82 11.76 25.00
N GLY A 6 -31.49 12.99 25.40
CA GLY A 6 -30.27 13.68 24.96
C GLY A 6 -29.02 13.04 25.55
N GLU A 7 -29.09 12.60 26.81
CA GLU A 7 -27.97 11.94 27.49
C GLU A 7 -27.71 10.52 26.94
N SER A 8 -28.77 9.77 26.58
CA SER A 8 -28.62 8.45 25.97
C SER A 8 -28.03 8.50 24.56
N ILE A 9 -28.45 9.46 23.73
CA ILE A 9 -27.88 9.68 22.39
C ILE A 9 -26.41 10.09 22.49
N ARG A 10 -26.06 10.90 23.49
CA ARG A 10 -24.68 11.33 23.71
C ARG A 10 -23.79 10.17 24.17
N ARG A 11 -24.27 9.32 25.08
CA ARG A 11 -23.56 8.09 25.49
C ARG A 11 -23.37 7.11 24.33
N ILE A 12 -24.40 6.89 23.51
CA ILE A 12 -24.28 6.05 22.31
C ILE A 12 -23.26 6.63 21.34
N SER A 13 -23.25 7.95 21.14
CA SER A 13 -22.26 8.60 20.27
C SER A 13 -20.83 8.50 20.82
N GLU A 14 -20.65 8.59 22.14
CA GLU A 14 -19.34 8.44 22.79
C GLU A 14 -18.86 6.98 22.74
N GLU A 15 -19.72 5.99 23.02
CA GLU A 15 -19.40 4.56 22.85
C GLU A 15 -19.06 4.21 21.39
N PHE A 16 -19.78 4.79 20.43
CA PHE A 16 -19.47 4.58 19.00
C PHE A 16 -18.10 5.16 18.65
N LYS A 17 -17.79 6.37 19.14
CA LYS A 17 -16.47 7.00 18.93
C LYS A 17 -15.35 6.19 19.57
N GLU A 18 -15.55 5.65 20.77
CA GLU A 18 -14.56 4.80 21.43
C GLU A 18 -14.34 3.49 20.66
N LYS A 19 -15.40 2.81 20.23
CA LYS A 19 -15.29 1.59 19.40
C LYS A 19 -14.59 1.85 18.07
N PHE A 20 -14.87 2.98 17.42
CA PHE A 20 -14.16 3.37 16.19
C PHE A 20 -12.68 3.63 16.44
N LYS A 21 -12.35 4.31 17.55
CA LYS A 21 -10.96 4.57 17.94
C LYS A 21 -10.21 3.28 18.29
N GLU A 22 -10.88 2.34 18.94
CA GLU A 22 -10.34 1.01 19.25
C GLU A 22 -10.08 0.23 17.95
N LEU A 23 -11.05 0.19 17.03
CA LEU A 23 -10.89 -0.41 15.70
C LEU A 23 -9.73 0.21 14.89
N ASP A 24 -9.59 1.54 14.91
CA ASP A 24 -8.49 2.25 14.26
C ASP A 24 -7.12 1.86 14.88
N THR A 25 -7.10 1.67 16.20
CA THR A 25 -5.89 1.26 16.94
C THR A 25 -5.52 -0.18 16.61
N ASP A 26 -6.51 -1.07 16.51
CA ASP A 26 -6.33 -2.47 16.10
C ASP A 26 -5.89 -2.58 14.64
N LEU A 27 -6.44 -1.75 13.76
CA LEU A 27 -5.99 -1.65 12.36
C LEU A 27 -4.55 -1.16 12.27
N ALA A 28 -4.16 -0.17 13.07
CA ALA A 28 -2.79 0.32 13.12
C ALA A 28 -1.81 -0.74 13.66
N SER A 29 -2.20 -1.50 14.68
CA SER A 29 -1.38 -2.58 15.23
C SER A 29 -1.26 -3.76 14.25
N ALA A 30 -2.35 -4.14 13.57
CA ALA A 30 -2.34 -5.15 12.51
C ALA A 30 -1.43 -4.77 11.34
N ARG A 31 -1.45 -3.49 10.91
CA ARG A 31 -0.52 -2.98 9.88
C ARG A 31 0.93 -3.02 10.33
N PHE A 32 1.23 -2.67 11.59
CA PHE A 32 2.58 -2.78 12.13
C PHE A 32 3.10 -4.24 12.10
N ILE A 33 2.24 -5.19 12.51
CA ILE A 33 2.53 -6.62 12.45
C ILE A 33 2.75 -7.07 11.00
N SER A 34 1.89 -6.64 10.06
CA SER A 34 2.06 -6.94 8.63
C SER A 34 3.43 -6.53 8.11
N ARG A 35 3.86 -5.30 8.41
CA ARG A 35 5.17 -4.78 7.95
C ARG A 35 6.35 -5.58 8.49
N ASP A 36 6.34 -5.93 9.78
CA ASP A 36 7.38 -6.76 10.40
C ASP A 36 7.44 -8.15 9.77
N VAL A 37 6.27 -8.76 9.51
CA VAL A 37 6.16 -10.05 8.81
C VAL A 37 6.75 -9.97 7.40
N ILE A 38 6.44 -8.92 6.62
CA ILE A 38 7.01 -8.71 5.28
C ILE A 38 8.54 -8.65 5.36
N TYR A 39 9.11 -7.87 6.28
CA TYR A 39 10.57 -7.80 6.45
C TYR A 39 11.20 -9.14 6.81
N LYS A 40 10.58 -9.89 7.73
CA LYS A 40 11.05 -11.23 8.11
C LYS A 40 11.03 -12.19 6.93
N ILE A 41 9.97 -12.18 6.13
CA ILE A 41 9.87 -13.01 4.93
C ILE A 41 10.94 -12.61 3.89
N ILE A 42 11.18 -11.31 3.67
CA ILE A 42 12.25 -10.82 2.78
C ILE A 42 13.61 -11.38 3.23
N LEU A 43 13.90 -11.32 4.54
CA LEU A 43 15.13 -11.85 5.13
C LEU A 43 15.21 -13.37 4.94
N ILE A 44 14.13 -14.11 5.23
CA ILE A 44 14.07 -15.56 5.02
C ILE A 44 14.32 -15.92 3.55
N CYS A 45 13.68 -15.24 2.60
CA CYS A 45 13.89 -15.47 1.17
C CYS A 45 15.35 -15.26 0.77
N SER A 46 15.96 -14.16 1.25
CA SER A 46 17.36 -13.83 0.97
C SER A 46 18.31 -14.88 1.56
N SER A 47 18.06 -15.32 2.79
CA SER A 47 18.82 -16.38 3.47
C SER A 47 18.70 -17.73 2.77
N ILE A 48 17.51 -18.11 2.28
CA ILE A 48 17.30 -19.36 1.53
C ILE A 48 18.11 -19.33 0.23
N ILE A 49 18.08 -18.23 -0.52
CA ILE A 49 18.87 -18.09 -1.74
C ILE A 49 20.36 -18.21 -1.41
N ALA A 50 20.87 -17.44 -0.43
CA ALA A 50 22.29 -17.47 -0.07
C ALA A 50 22.75 -18.85 0.42
N PHE A 51 21.94 -19.50 1.27
CA PHE A 51 22.22 -20.84 1.79
C PHE A 51 22.24 -21.89 0.68
N SER A 52 21.27 -21.88 -0.23
CA SER A 52 21.21 -22.84 -1.33
C SER A 52 22.35 -22.66 -2.34
N VAL A 53 22.74 -21.41 -2.65
CA VAL A 53 23.94 -21.14 -3.45
C VAL A 53 25.19 -21.72 -2.78
N THR A 54 25.32 -21.55 -1.46
CA THR A 54 26.45 -22.08 -0.69
C THR A 54 26.49 -23.61 -0.72
N LEU A 55 25.34 -24.28 -0.53
CA LEU A 55 25.23 -25.74 -0.57
C LEU A 55 25.71 -26.32 -1.91
N ILE A 56 25.27 -25.74 -3.03
CA ILE A 56 25.66 -26.22 -4.37
C ILE A 56 27.14 -25.95 -4.66
N SER A 57 27.70 -24.89 -4.06
CA SER A 57 29.10 -24.52 -4.28
C SER A 57 30.08 -25.48 -3.60
N ILE A 58 29.61 -26.37 -2.72
CA ILE A 58 30.44 -27.36 -2.02
C ILE A 58 30.42 -28.67 -2.83
N PRO A 59 31.49 -29.02 -3.56
CA PRO A 59 31.49 -30.18 -4.45
C PRO A 59 31.37 -31.52 -3.72
N GLN A 60 31.71 -31.55 -2.42
CA GLN A 60 31.63 -32.76 -1.60
C GLN A 60 30.20 -33.08 -1.12
N LEU A 61 29.28 -32.12 -1.16
CA LEU A 61 27.87 -32.34 -0.88
C LEU A 61 27.19 -32.82 -2.16
N SER A 62 27.18 -34.13 -2.38
CA SER A 62 26.47 -34.76 -3.51
C SER A 62 24.95 -34.74 -3.28
N VAL A 63 24.34 -33.56 -3.31
CA VAL A 63 22.90 -33.40 -3.18
C VAL A 63 22.27 -33.61 -4.55
N ALA A 64 21.44 -34.65 -4.69
CA ALA A 64 20.59 -34.83 -5.86
C ALA A 64 19.62 -33.66 -5.94
N THR A 65 19.96 -32.67 -6.77
CA THR A 65 19.22 -31.40 -6.83
C THR A 65 18.71 -31.16 -8.24
N ASN A 66 17.41 -30.89 -8.39
CA ASN A 66 16.87 -30.44 -9.66
C ASN A 66 17.20 -28.96 -9.87
N VAL A 67 18.29 -28.70 -10.60
CA VAL A 67 18.82 -27.35 -10.86
C VAL A 67 17.79 -26.42 -11.53
N SER A 68 16.90 -26.96 -12.36
CA SER A 68 15.86 -26.17 -13.02
C SER A 68 14.80 -25.66 -12.05
N ASN A 69 14.30 -26.55 -11.18
CA ASN A 69 13.35 -26.18 -10.14
C ASN A 69 13.97 -25.20 -9.14
N LEU A 70 15.23 -25.44 -8.76
CA LEU A 70 15.93 -24.56 -7.84
C LEU A 70 16.09 -23.15 -8.41
N ARG A 71 16.53 -23.02 -9.67
CA ARG A 71 16.66 -21.72 -10.34
C ARG A 71 15.31 -21.00 -10.42
N THR A 72 14.24 -21.73 -10.72
CA THR A 72 12.87 -21.19 -10.73
C THR A 72 12.47 -20.66 -9.35
N SER A 73 12.76 -21.42 -8.28
CA SER A 73 12.50 -20.99 -6.91
C SER A 73 13.26 -19.72 -6.54
N TRP A 74 14.51 -19.57 -6.98
CA TRP A 74 15.30 -18.36 -6.73
C TRP A 74 14.69 -17.12 -7.36
N TYR A 75 14.22 -17.21 -8.62
CA TYR A 75 13.55 -16.10 -9.27
C TYR A 75 12.25 -15.72 -8.58
N LEU A 76 11.48 -16.69 -8.08
CA LEU A 76 10.25 -16.42 -7.34
C LEU A 76 10.54 -15.84 -5.94
N PHE A 77 11.59 -16.27 -5.25
CA PHE A 77 12.05 -15.62 -4.02
C PHE A 77 12.49 -14.18 -4.26
N LEU A 78 13.21 -13.92 -5.37
CA LEU A 78 13.61 -12.56 -5.74
C LEU A 78 12.40 -11.68 -6.08
N LEU A 79 11.41 -12.23 -6.80
CA LEU A 79 10.13 -11.57 -7.05
C LEU A 79 9.42 -11.24 -5.73
N THR A 80 9.36 -12.20 -4.80
CA THR A 80 8.78 -12.01 -3.46
C THR A 80 9.47 -10.86 -2.72
N ILE A 81 10.81 -10.80 -2.76
CA ILE A 81 11.57 -9.71 -2.14
C ILE A 81 11.19 -8.36 -2.75
N VAL A 82 11.13 -8.27 -4.09
CA VAL A 82 10.76 -7.04 -4.81
C VAL A 82 9.33 -6.62 -4.46
N LEU A 83 8.36 -7.54 -4.47
CA LEU A 83 6.97 -7.25 -4.10
C LEU A 83 6.86 -6.75 -2.66
N GLY A 84 7.59 -7.35 -1.72
CA GLY A 84 7.62 -6.92 -0.33
C GLY A 84 8.12 -5.48 -0.17
N PHE A 85 9.21 -5.12 -0.85
CA PHE A 85 9.70 -3.73 -0.85
C PHE A 85 8.70 -2.76 -1.50
N ILE A 86 8.06 -3.14 -2.61
CA ILE A 86 7.04 -2.32 -3.27
C ILE A 86 5.85 -2.08 -2.34
N ALA A 87 5.33 -3.13 -1.68
CA ALA A 87 4.21 -3.01 -0.75
C ALA A 87 4.51 -2.00 0.36
N LEU A 88 5.65 -2.17 1.03
CA LEU A 88 6.10 -1.30 2.12
C LEU A 88 6.31 0.15 1.66
N PHE A 89 6.89 0.35 0.47
CA PHE A 89 7.12 1.68 -0.07
C PHE A 89 5.80 2.36 -0.47
N LEU A 90 4.91 1.63 -1.14
CA LEU A 90 3.68 2.18 -1.69
C LEU A 90 2.68 2.55 -0.58
N GLU A 91 2.53 1.72 0.45
CA GLU A 91 1.64 1.98 1.58
C GLU A 91 2.00 3.29 2.29
N GLY A 92 3.28 3.46 2.65
CA GLY A 92 3.74 4.68 3.34
C GLY A 92 3.61 5.93 2.47
N ARG A 93 3.89 5.82 1.17
CA ARG A 93 3.76 6.95 0.21
C ARG A 93 2.31 7.34 -0.03
N LEU A 94 1.40 6.37 -0.16
CA LEU A 94 -0.03 6.62 -0.34
C LEU A 94 -0.62 7.33 0.88
N HIS A 95 -0.38 6.81 2.09
CA HIS A 95 -0.89 7.43 3.33
C HIS A 95 -0.39 8.86 3.50
N TYR A 96 0.91 9.09 3.29
CA TYR A 96 1.48 10.43 3.37
C TYR A 96 0.85 11.38 2.33
N THR A 97 0.74 10.93 1.08
CA THR A 97 0.21 11.75 -0.01
C THR A 97 -1.26 12.09 0.20
N LEU A 98 -2.07 11.10 0.58
CA LEU A 98 -3.48 11.27 0.85
C LEU A 98 -3.71 12.24 2.00
N LYS A 99 -3.01 12.05 3.13
CA LYS A 99 -3.08 12.95 4.28
C LYS A 99 -2.71 14.39 3.90
N TRP A 100 -1.66 14.58 3.12
CA TRP A 100 -1.24 15.93 2.72
C TRP A 100 -2.19 16.59 1.72
N ARG A 101 -2.64 15.86 0.70
CA ARG A 101 -3.61 16.36 -0.29
C ARG A 101 -4.95 16.71 0.34
N ALA A 102 -5.34 15.97 1.38
CA ALA A 102 -6.53 16.23 2.18
C ALA A 102 -6.48 17.58 2.93
N PHE A 103 -5.29 18.16 3.19
CA PHE A 103 -5.16 19.49 3.78
C PHE A 103 -5.30 20.63 2.77
N GLN A 104 -5.26 20.34 1.46
CA GLN A 104 -5.46 21.34 0.43
C GLN A 104 -6.96 21.60 0.20
N ALA A 105 -7.30 22.80 -0.29
CA ALA A 105 -8.68 23.17 -0.58
C ALA A 105 -9.33 22.15 -1.53
N GLN A 106 -10.53 21.70 -1.17
CA GLN A 106 -11.32 20.72 -1.91
C GLN A 106 -12.72 21.31 -2.11
N ASP A 107 -13.25 21.11 -3.31
CA ASP A 107 -14.64 21.37 -3.63
C ASP A 107 -15.25 20.05 -4.08
N PHE A 108 -16.32 19.62 -3.42
CA PHE A 108 -16.96 18.34 -3.67
C PHE A 108 -18.25 18.59 -4.44
N ASP A 109 -18.11 18.82 -5.75
CA ASP A 109 -19.24 18.91 -6.67
C ASP A 109 -19.44 17.54 -7.33
N GLU A 110 -20.48 16.82 -6.89
CA GLU A 110 -20.81 15.49 -7.39
C GLU A 110 -21.34 15.51 -8.83
N GLU A 111 -21.89 16.65 -9.28
CA GLU A 111 -22.48 16.81 -10.61
C GLU A 111 -21.44 17.15 -11.68
N TYR A 112 -20.21 17.49 -11.29
CA TYR A 112 -19.17 17.87 -12.22
C TYR A 112 -18.74 16.70 -13.12
N LYS A 113 -19.21 16.73 -14.37
CA LYS A 113 -18.80 15.78 -15.41
C LYS A 113 -17.35 16.01 -15.79
N TYR A 114 -16.54 15.01 -15.48
CA TYR A 114 -15.10 15.09 -15.55
C TYR A 114 -14.54 14.69 -16.93
N PRO A 115 -13.99 15.62 -17.73
CA PRO A 115 -13.51 15.32 -19.08
C PRO A 115 -12.28 14.42 -19.05
N PHE A 116 -12.07 13.65 -20.13
CA PHE A 116 -11.01 12.63 -20.21
C PHE A 116 -9.59 13.19 -20.00
N ILE A 117 -9.32 14.40 -20.51
CA ILE A 117 -8.02 15.06 -20.33
C ILE A 117 -7.73 15.30 -18.85
N ASP A 118 -8.74 15.72 -18.09
CA ASP A 118 -8.56 15.96 -16.67
C ASP A 118 -8.42 14.62 -15.91
N LYS A 119 -9.08 13.53 -16.35
CA LYS A 119 -8.80 12.17 -15.82
C LYS A 119 -7.33 11.80 -15.92
N LEU A 120 -6.72 12.01 -17.07
CA LEU A 120 -5.28 11.78 -17.26
C LEU A 120 -4.43 12.69 -16.36
N LYS A 121 -4.81 13.96 -16.20
CA LYS A 121 -4.10 14.87 -15.28
C LYS A 121 -4.17 14.38 -13.84
N VAL A 122 -5.35 13.99 -13.35
CA VAL A 122 -5.51 13.45 -11.99
C VAL A 122 -4.66 12.20 -11.80
N LEU A 123 -4.72 11.26 -12.74
CA LEU A 123 -3.89 10.05 -12.68
C LEU A 123 -2.39 10.39 -12.67
N GLY A 124 -1.95 11.29 -13.55
CA GLY A 124 -0.57 11.76 -13.60
C GLY A 124 -0.14 12.44 -12.30
N VAL A 125 -1.00 13.26 -11.70
CA VAL A 125 -0.77 13.89 -10.40
C VAL A 125 -0.71 12.86 -9.27
N CYS A 126 -1.57 11.84 -9.28
CA CYS A 126 -1.53 10.75 -8.30
C CYS A 126 -0.19 10.00 -8.37
N ILE A 127 0.19 9.52 -9.57
CA ILE A 127 1.45 8.79 -9.80
C ILE A 127 2.64 9.66 -9.40
N TYR A 128 2.67 10.91 -9.86
CA TYR A 128 3.74 11.83 -9.55
C TYR A 128 3.84 12.11 -8.04
N SER A 129 2.71 12.28 -7.34
CA SER A 129 2.70 12.57 -5.91
C SER A 129 3.17 11.36 -5.08
N ILE A 130 2.87 10.12 -5.52
CA ILE A 130 3.35 8.89 -4.88
C ILE A 130 4.88 8.74 -5.03
N ILE A 131 5.43 9.05 -6.21
CA ILE A 131 6.88 8.92 -6.48
C ILE A 131 7.67 10.08 -5.86
N PHE A 132 7.17 11.31 -6.01
CA PHE A 132 7.83 12.55 -5.58
C PHE A 132 6.97 13.35 -4.59
N PRO A 133 6.83 12.88 -3.34
CA PRO A 133 6.04 13.58 -2.33
C PRO A 133 6.69 14.88 -1.84
N ARG A 134 7.83 15.30 -2.39
CA ARG A 134 8.47 16.59 -2.04
C ARG A 134 7.91 17.78 -2.82
N ASN A 135 7.20 17.56 -3.94
CA ASN A 135 6.67 18.62 -4.80
C ASN A 135 5.19 18.90 -4.55
N LEU A 136 4.82 18.97 -3.26
CA LEU A 136 3.45 19.21 -2.80
C LEU A 136 3.03 20.69 -2.87
N PHE A 137 3.81 21.55 -3.52
CA PHE A 137 3.48 22.94 -3.74
C PHE A 137 2.39 23.06 -4.81
N PHE A 138 1.15 23.15 -4.35
CA PHE A 138 0.09 23.83 -5.10
C PHE A 138 -0.61 24.87 -4.23
N CYS A 139 0.17 25.69 -3.52
CA CYS A 139 -0.22 27.08 -3.28
C CYS A 139 0.02 27.87 -4.58
N ARG A 140 -0.60 27.45 -5.69
CA ARG A 140 -0.59 28.25 -6.90
C ARG A 140 -1.48 29.45 -6.61
N ILE A 141 -0.92 30.66 -6.69
CA ILE A 141 -1.72 31.89 -6.58
C ILE A 141 -2.63 31.90 -7.80
N TYR A 142 -3.91 31.62 -7.59
CA TYR A 142 -4.90 31.61 -8.67
C TYR A 142 -5.25 33.04 -9.04
N LYS A 143 -5.23 33.35 -10.34
CA LYS A 143 -5.54 34.70 -10.83
C LYS A 143 -7.04 34.96 -10.81
N THR A 144 -7.87 33.92 -10.87
CA THR A 144 -9.33 34.02 -10.92
C THR A 144 -10.03 33.06 -9.94
N SER A 145 -11.24 33.43 -9.53
CA SER A 145 -12.10 32.59 -8.67
C SER A 145 -12.51 31.28 -9.35
N GLN A 146 -12.74 31.31 -10.68
CA GLN A 146 -13.08 30.13 -11.46
C GLN A 146 -11.93 29.11 -11.52
N GLU A 147 -10.68 29.58 -11.74
CA GLU A 147 -9.51 28.70 -11.70
C GLU A 147 -9.33 28.08 -10.31
N LYS A 148 -9.55 28.85 -9.24
CA LYS A 148 -9.48 28.34 -7.86
C LYS A 148 -10.51 27.22 -7.64
N LYS A 149 -11.75 27.42 -8.09
CA LYS A 149 -12.82 26.42 -7.99
C LYS A 149 -12.49 25.15 -8.79
N HIS A 150 -12.07 25.31 -10.05
CA HIS A 150 -11.69 24.18 -10.90
C HIS A 150 -10.53 23.36 -10.32
N ASN A 151 -9.50 24.00 -9.76
CA ASN A 151 -8.39 23.28 -9.13
C ASN A 151 -8.79 22.61 -7.80
N ALA A 152 -9.71 23.20 -7.03
CA ALA A 152 -10.26 22.56 -5.84
C ALA A 152 -11.05 21.29 -6.18
N LEU A 153 -11.81 21.30 -7.30
CA LEU A 153 -12.49 20.13 -7.85
C LEU A 153 -11.48 19.05 -8.29
N LEU A 154 -10.44 19.42 -9.03
CA LEU A 154 -9.38 18.50 -9.44
C LEU A 154 -8.68 17.87 -8.24
N ASN A 155 -8.42 18.64 -7.18
CA ASN A 155 -7.81 18.14 -5.96
C ASN A 155 -8.72 17.16 -5.24
N ALA A 156 -10.03 17.44 -5.12
CA ALA A 156 -11.00 16.51 -4.55
C ALA A 156 -11.04 15.18 -5.31
N LYS A 157 -11.05 15.21 -6.65
CA LYS A 157 -10.96 13.99 -7.49
C LYS A 157 -9.62 13.27 -7.35
N THR A 158 -8.52 14.00 -7.14
CA THR A 158 -7.20 13.41 -6.86
C THR A 158 -7.20 12.67 -5.52
N VAL A 159 -7.76 13.27 -4.46
CA VAL A 159 -7.90 12.64 -3.15
C VAL A 159 -8.77 11.38 -3.25
N GLN A 160 -9.89 11.46 -3.96
CA GLN A 160 -10.77 10.31 -4.21
C GLN A 160 -10.03 9.16 -4.93
N ALA A 161 -9.30 9.47 -6.01
CA ALA A 161 -8.52 8.48 -6.74
C ALA A 161 -7.38 7.88 -5.90
N LEU A 162 -6.70 8.68 -5.07
CA LEU A 162 -5.67 8.19 -4.15
C LEU A 162 -6.26 7.27 -3.07
N ALA A 163 -7.48 7.55 -2.59
CA ALA A 163 -8.19 6.68 -1.65
C ALA A 163 -8.52 5.32 -2.29
N GLU A 164 -8.91 5.30 -3.57
CA GLU A 164 -9.08 4.05 -4.31
C GLU A 164 -7.77 3.26 -4.45
N PHE A 165 -6.64 3.96 -4.61
CA PHE A 165 -5.32 3.34 -4.68
C PHE A 165 -4.82 2.75 -3.35
N GLU A 166 -5.43 3.09 -2.20
CA GLU A 166 -5.11 2.46 -0.91
C GLU A 166 -5.35 0.95 -0.92
N LYS A 167 -6.16 0.44 -1.86
CA LYS A 167 -6.37 -1.00 -2.06
C LYS A 167 -5.21 -1.70 -2.76
N ILE A 168 -4.34 -0.96 -3.46
CA ILE A 168 -3.24 -1.54 -4.25
C ILE A 168 -2.20 -2.24 -3.35
N PRO A 169 -1.71 -1.65 -2.24
CA PRO A 169 -0.83 -2.34 -1.30
C PRO A 169 -1.37 -3.70 -0.87
N PHE A 170 -2.67 -3.80 -0.53
CA PHE A 170 -3.29 -5.07 -0.14
C PHE A 170 -3.25 -6.12 -1.26
N VAL A 171 -3.47 -5.72 -2.51
CA VAL A 171 -3.33 -6.65 -3.66
C VAL A 171 -1.87 -7.12 -3.79
N ILE A 172 -0.90 -6.21 -3.64
CA ILE A 172 0.52 -6.53 -3.71
C ILE A 172 0.94 -7.46 -2.56
N GLU A 173 0.42 -7.25 -1.35
CA GLU A 173 0.65 -8.13 -0.19
C GLU A 173 0.12 -9.55 -0.45
N ASN A 174 -1.05 -9.70 -1.06
CA ASN A 174 -1.56 -11.02 -1.43
C ASN A 174 -0.68 -11.71 -2.49
N LEU A 175 -0.26 -10.97 -3.52
CA LEU A 175 0.68 -11.49 -4.52
C LEU A 175 2.02 -11.88 -3.89
N PHE A 176 2.50 -11.11 -2.92
CA PHE A 176 3.69 -11.40 -2.14
C PHE A 176 3.57 -12.72 -1.37
N VAL A 177 2.47 -12.93 -0.64
CA VAL A 177 2.23 -14.19 0.11
C VAL A 177 2.12 -15.38 -0.82
N VAL A 178 1.34 -15.27 -1.90
CA VAL A 178 1.18 -16.35 -2.89
C VAL A 178 2.51 -16.70 -3.54
N SER A 179 3.27 -15.68 -3.96
CA SER A 179 4.62 -15.83 -4.52
C SER A 179 5.54 -16.57 -3.56
N PHE A 180 5.54 -16.19 -2.28
CA PHE A 180 6.36 -16.85 -1.25
C PHE A 180 6.02 -18.33 -1.09
N ILE A 181 4.74 -18.68 -1.00
CA ILE A 181 4.28 -20.07 -0.83
C ILE A 181 4.68 -20.93 -2.04
N ILE A 182 4.47 -20.43 -3.26
CA ILE A 182 4.85 -21.12 -4.49
C ILE A 182 6.38 -21.30 -4.54
N SER A 183 7.14 -20.27 -4.15
CA SER A 183 8.62 -20.33 -4.09
C SER A 183 9.09 -21.45 -3.18
N LEU A 184 8.52 -21.55 -1.97
CA LEU A 184 8.84 -22.60 -1.01
C LEU A 184 8.50 -23.99 -1.53
N PHE A 185 7.33 -24.15 -2.15
CA PHE A 185 6.91 -25.44 -2.70
C PHE A 185 7.87 -25.93 -3.79
N ILE A 186 8.23 -25.05 -4.73
CA ILE A 186 9.17 -25.40 -5.81
C ILE A 186 10.58 -25.64 -5.27
N PHE A 187 11.01 -24.87 -4.26
CA PHE A 187 12.28 -25.05 -3.58
C PHE A 187 12.36 -26.44 -2.93
N ILE A 188 11.37 -26.82 -2.13
CA ILE A 188 11.32 -28.15 -1.48
C ILE A 188 11.36 -29.26 -2.53
N LYS A 189 10.56 -29.15 -3.59
CA LYS A 189 10.53 -30.10 -4.71
C LYS A 189 11.86 -30.18 -5.48
N SER A 190 12.75 -29.19 -5.35
CA SER A 190 14.06 -29.23 -5.99
C SER A 190 15.07 -30.14 -5.28
N TYR A 191 14.83 -30.45 -4.00
CA TYR A 191 15.68 -31.29 -3.15
C TYR A 191 15.05 -32.64 -2.76
N ALA A 192 13.80 -32.88 -3.19
CA ALA A 192 13.08 -34.14 -3.04
C ALA A 192 13.19 -34.97 -4.33
#